data_AF-A0A9D1L4P8-F1
#
_entry.id   AF-A0A9D1L4P8-F1
#
_cell.length_a   1.000
_cell.length_b   1.000
_cell.length_c   1.000
_cell.angle_alpha   90.00
_cell.angle_beta   90.00
_cell.angle_gamma   90.00
#
_symmetry.space_group_name_H-M   'P 1'
#
loop_
_entity.id
_entity.type
_entity.pdbx_description
1 polymer ?
#
loop_
_entity_poly.entity_id
_entity_poly.type
_entity_poly.pdbx_seq_one_letter_code
_entity_poly.pdbx_strand_id
1 'polypeptide(L)'
;MNLYQMSAKEFRREMKAFYKTYYGKVVFCLAYAMFFISLIFFLMICINTLTHSSWSYWRYVMMIPVSALFTILCFIIGSIYYYIELKAFICSKKKKSI
;
A
#
# COMPACT_ATOMS: atom_id res chain seq x y z
N MET A 1 -18.90 -16.29 2.32
CA MET A 1 -19.05 -15.79 0.93
C MET A 1 -17.65 -15.52 0.39
N ASN A 2 -17.29 -16.11 -0.74
CA ASN A 2 -15.93 -15.98 -1.28
C ASN A 2 -15.79 -14.63 -1.99
N LEU A 3 -14.94 -13.74 -1.47
CA LEU A 3 -14.64 -12.45 -2.12
C LEU A 3 -14.13 -12.62 -3.55
N TYR A 4 -13.50 -13.77 -3.84
CA TYR A 4 -13.04 -14.17 -5.17
C TYR A 4 -14.17 -14.40 -6.19
N GLN A 5 -15.43 -14.49 -5.75
CA GLN A 5 -16.60 -14.59 -6.63
C GLN A 5 -17.26 -13.22 -6.89
N MET A 6 -16.78 -12.17 -6.23
CA MET A 6 -17.33 -10.83 -6.37
C MET A 6 -16.81 -10.20 -7.67
N SER A 7 -17.70 -9.59 -8.46
CA SER A 7 -17.26 -8.93 -9.68
C SER A 7 -16.33 -7.75 -9.36
N ALA A 8 -15.40 -7.44 -10.26
CA ALA A 8 -14.48 -6.31 -10.08
C ALA A 8 -15.23 -4.98 -9.84
N LYS A 9 -16.43 -4.83 -10.42
CA LYS A 9 -17.30 -3.66 -10.24
C LYS A 9 -17.87 -3.57 -8.83
N GLU A 10 -18.33 -4.69 -8.28
CA GLU A 10 -18.83 -4.77 -6.91
C GLU A 10 -17.72 -4.60 -5.87
N PHE A 11 -16.56 -5.20 -6.10
CA PHE A 11 -15.40 -5.03 -5.24
C PHE A 11 -14.99 -3.55 -5.14
N ARG A 12 -14.90 -2.84 -6.27
CA ARG A 12 -14.63 -1.40 -6.30
C ARG A 12 -15.70 -0.60 -5.54
N ARG A 13 -16.97 -1.02 -5.59
CA ARG A 13 -18.07 -0.37 -4.88
C ARG A 13 -17.93 -0.53 -3.37
N GLU A 14 -17.65 -1.74 -2.88
CA GLU A 14 -17.44 -1.99 -1.45
C GLU A 14 -16.16 -1.31 -0.94
N MET A 15 -15.10 -1.31 -1.73
CA MET A 15 -13.87 -0.60 -1.39
C MET A 15 -14.09 0.91 -1.25
N LYS A 16 -14.86 1.52 -2.16
CA LYS A 16 -15.29 2.93 -2.04
C LYS A 16 -16.18 3.16 -0.81
N ALA A 17 -17.08 2.22 -0.49
CA ALA A 17 -17.93 2.33 0.68
C ALA A 17 -17.12 2.25 1.99
N PHE A 18 -16.14 1.34 2.05
CA PHE A 18 -15.21 1.21 3.16
C PHE A 18 -14.37 2.48 3.35
N TYR A 19 -13.79 3.00 2.27
CA TYR A 19 -12.99 4.23 2.33
C TYR A 19 -13.78 5.47 2.76
N LYS A 20 -15.10 5.50 2.55
CA LYS A 20 -15.95 6.60 3.07
C LYS A 20 -16.08 6.57 4.59
N THR A 21 -15.88 5.43 5.24
CA THR A 21 -15.94 5.32 6.70
C THR A 21 -14.68 5.89 7.36
N TYR A 22 -14.81 6.48 8.56
CA TYR A 22 -13.64 6.94 9.33
C TYR A 22 -12.64 5.80 9.58
N TYR A 23 -13.15 4.61 9.90
CA TYR A 23 -12.33 3.41 10.10
C TYR A 23 -11.53 3.03 8.85
N GLY A 24 -12.19 2.96 7.68
CA GLY A 24 -11.52 2.63 6.42
C GLY A 24 -10.45 3.64 6.00
N LYS A 25 -10.64 4.93 6.31
CA LYS A 25 -9.59 5.97 6.10
C LYS A 25 -8.38 5.73 7.00
N VAL A 26 -8.61 5.41 8.27
CA VAL A 26 -7.51 5.12 9.23
C VAL A 26 -6.76 3.87 8.81
N VAL A 27 -7.47 2.79 8.45
CA VAL A 27 -6.87 1.55 7.97
C VAL A 27 -6.07 1.80 6.69
N PHE A 28 -6.58 2.59 5.74
CA PHE A 28 -5.83 2.97 4.55
C PHE A 28 -4.54 3.72 4.92
N CYS A 29 -4.64 4.71 5.81
CA CYS A 29 -3.49 5.49 6.24
C CYS A 29 -2.43 4.60 6.90
N LEU A 30 -2.83 3.72 7.82
CA LEU A 30 -1.93 2.79 8.51
C LEU A 30 -1.31 1.77 7.54
N ALA A 31 -2.11 1.20 6.63
CA ALA A 31 -1.67 0.20 5.67
C ALA A 31 -0.59 0.73 4.73
N TYR A 32 -0.74 1.98 4.26
CA TYR A 32 0.14 2.56 3.25
C TYR A 32 1.13 3.60 3.79
N ALA A 33 1.10 3.94 5.09
CA ALA A 33 2.06 4.88 5.69
C ALA A 33 3.52 4.45 5.44
N MET A 34 3.84 3.19 5.70
CA MET A 34 5.19 2.65 5.48
C MET A 34 5.58 2.64 4.00
N PHE A 35 4.62 2.40 3.11
CA PHE A 35 4.85 2.51 1.66
C PHE A 35 5.17 3.96 1.26
N PHE A 36 4.43 4.95 1.75
CA PHE A 36 4.72 6.35 1.41
C PHE A 36 6.05 6.83 1.99
N ILE A 37 6.37 6.44 3.23
CA ILE A 37 7.66 6.76 3.85
C ILE A 37 8.81 6.15 3.03
N SER A 38 8.73 4.85 2.70
CA SER A 38 9.76 4.18 1.88
C SER A 38 9.88 4.77 0.48
N LEU A 39 8.76 5.17 -0.14
CA LEU A 39 8.75 5.84 -1.43
C LEU A 39 9.47 7.19 -1.38
N ILE A 40 9.25 8.00 -0.34
CA ILE A 40 9.96 9.27 -0.15
C ILE A 40 11.47 9.03 -0.03
N PHE A 41 11.88 8.04 0.78
CA PHE A 41 13.30 7.67 0.90
C PHE A 41 13.90 7.20 -0.42
N PHE A 42 13.17 6.39 -1.18
CA PHE A 42 13.59 5.93 -2.49
C PHE A 42 13.80 7.10 -3.46
N LEU A 43 12.86 8.04 -3.53
CA LEU A 43 12.98 9.25 -4.36
C LEU A 43 14.16 10.11 -3.94
N MET A 44 14.41 10.26 -2.64
CA MET A 44 15.60 10.96 -2.14
C MET A 44 16.90 10.28 -2.61
N ILE A 45 16.99 8.95 -2.56
CA ILE A 45 18.15 8.20 -3.07
C ILE A 45 18.34 8.45 -4.58
N CYS A 46 17.26 8.37 -5.36
CA CYS A 46 17.31 8.61 -6.80
C CYS A 46 17.81 10.02 -7.13
N ILE A 47 17.28 11.06 -6.46
CA ILE A 47 17.70 12.45 -6.66
C ILE A 47 19.18 12.64 -6.29
N ASN A 48 19.61 12.11 -5.13
CA ASN A 48 21.01 12.21 -4.71
C ASN A 48 21.98 11.48 -5.66
N THR A 49 21.51 10.41 -6.32
CA THR A 49 22.32 9.70 -7.32
C THR A 49 22.56 10.57 -8.57
N LEU A 50 21.57 11.37 -8.97
CA LEU A 50 21.66 12.23 -10.15
C LEU A 50 22.58 13.44 -9.95
N THR A 51 22.77 13.90 -8.71
CA THR A 51 23.52 15.13 -8.40
C THR A 51 24.99 14.90 -8.04
N HIS A 52 25.46 13.66 -7.86
CA HIS A 52 26.83 13.36 -7.42
C HIS A 52 27.65 12.60 -8.47
N SER A 53 28.88 13.07 -8.73
CA SER A 53 29.74 12.63 -9.84
C SER A 53 30.94 11.73 -9.44
N SER A 54 31.04 11.24 -8.20
CA SER A 54 32.20 10.47 -7.70
C SER A 54 31.82 9.21 -6.90
N TRP A 55 32.73 8.60 -6.15
CA TRP A 55 32.61 7.33 -5.39
C TRP A 55 31.25 7.11 -4.67
N SER A 56 30.60 8.18 -4.21
CA SER A 56 29.24 8.14 -3.63
C SER A 56 28.16 7.68 -4.63
N TYR A 57 28.30 7.96 -5.92
CA TYR A 57 27.43 7.51 -7.01
C TYR A 57 27.25 5.99 -6.99
N TRP A 58 28.35 5.23 -6.95
CA TRP A 58 28.30 3.76 -6.92
C TRP A 58 27.59 3.23 -5.66
N ARG A 59 27.76 3.90 -4.52
CA ARG A 59 27.05 3.55 -3.28
C ARG A 59 25.54 3.74 -3.44
N TYR A 60 25.10 4.86 -4.00
CA TYR A 60 23.66 5.11 -4.19
C TYR A 60 23.05 4.21 -5.26
N VAL A 61 23.76 3.95 -6.37
CA VAL A 61 23.31 3.03 -7.42
C VAL A 61 23.04 1.63 -6.87
N MET A 62 23.91 1.13 -5.98
CA MET A 62 23.69 -0.18 -5.33
C MET A 62 22.53 -0.16 -4.32
N MET A 63 22.20 1.00 -3.74
CA MET A 63 21.08 1.14 -2.81
C MET A 63 19.71 1.24 -3.51
N ILE A 64 19.66 1.69 -4.77
CA ILE A 64 18.43 1.78 -5.57
C ILE A 64 17.64 0.45 -5.62
N PRO A 65 18.21 -0.69 -6.04
CA PRO A 65 17.45 -1.94 -6.14
C PRO A 65 16.98 -2.43 -4.77
N VAL A 66 17.78 -2.26 -3.71
CA VAL A 66 17.42 -2.65 -2.34
C VAL A 66 16.24 -1.81 -1.84
N SER A 67 16.31 -0.49 -2.03
CA SER A 67 15.25 0.44 -1.61
C SER A 67 13.97 0.25 -2.44
N ALA A 68 14.09 -0.06 -3.73
CA ALA A 68 12.97 -0.39 -4.60
C ALA A 68 12.26 -1.67 -4.12
N LEU A 69 13.01 -2.76 -3.86
CA LEU A 69 12.46 -4.01 -3.32
C LEU A 69 11.76 -3.79 -1.98
N PHE A 70 12.37 -3.02 -1.08
CA PHE A 70 11.76 -2.68 0.20
C PHE A 70 10.43 -1.94 0.03
N THR A 71 10.39 -0.95 -0.87
CA THR A 71 9.16 -0.19 -1.16
C THR A 71 8.05 -1.09 -1.72
N ILE A 72 8.41 -2.02 -2.62
CA ILE A 72 7.48 -3.02 -3.17
C ILE A 72 6.95 -3.94 -2.07
N LEU A 73 7.82 -4.41 -1.17
CA LEU A 73 7.40 -5.25 -0.03
C LEU A 73 6.44 -4.50 0.90
N CYS A 74 6.71 -3.24 1.22
CA CYS A 74 5.79 -2.40 2.00
C CYS A 74 4.44 -2.24 1.30
N PHE A 75 4.42 -2.06 -0.02
CA PHE A 75 3.18 -1.99 -0.79
C PHE A 75 2.38 -3.30 -0.73
N ILE A 76 3.03 -4.45 -0.90
CA ILE A 76 2.39 -5.77 -0.85
C ILE A 76 1.80 -6.02 0.53
N ILE A 77 2.58 -5.81 1.59
CA ILE A 77 2.13 -6.03 2.97
C ILE A 77 0.96 -5.10 3.31
N GLY A 78 1.07 -3.81 2.96
CA GLY A 78 -0.02 -2.84 3.14
C GLY A 78 -1.29 -3.24 2.40
N SER A 79 -1.15 -3.71 1.16
CA SER A 79 -2.29 -4.19 0.35
C SER A 79 -2.97 -5.41 0.97
N ILE A 80 -2.19 -6.37 1.48
CA ILE A 80 -2.70 -7.57 2.17
C ILE A 80 -3.44 -7.16 3.45
N TYR A 81 -2.86 -6.30 4.27
CA TYR A 81 -3.47 -5.81 5.50
C TYR A 81 -4.80 -5.08 5.20
N TYR A 82 -4.79 -4.16 4.25
CA TYR A 82 -5.99 -3.44 3.81
C TYR A 82 -7.08 -4.40 3.28
N TYR A 83 -6.70 -5.45 2.56
CA TYR A 83 -7.62 -6.46 2.04
C TYR A 83 -8.28 -7.28 3.16
N ILE A 84 -7.52 -7.68 4.18
CA ILE A 84 -8.05 -8.41 5.34
C ILE A 84 -9.12 -7.59 6.05
N GLU A 85 -8.84 -6.30 6.30
CA GLU A 85 -9.79 -5.41 6.97
C GLU A 85 -11.03 -5.11 6.11
N LEU A 86 -10.85 -4.91 4.81
CA LEU A 86 -11.96 -4.75 3.88
C LEU A 86 -12.87 -5.99 3.87
N LYS A 87 -12.28 -7.19 3.93
CA LYS A 87 -13.03 -8.45 4.03
C LYS A 87 -13.83 -8.52 5.34
N ALA A 88 -13.24 -8.14 6.46
CA ALA A 88 -13.93 -8.09 7.76
C ALA A 88 -15.12 -7.10 7.72
N PHE A 89 -14.93 -5.94 7.09
CA PHE A 89 -15.99 -4.96 6.89
C PHE A 89 -17.16 -5.49 6.05
N ILE A 90 -16.87 -6.13 4.91
CA ILE A 90 -17.92 -6.70 4.04
C ILE A 90 -18.70 -7.79 4.78
N CYS A 91 -18.01 -8.67 5.52
CA CYS A 91 -18.65 -9.70 6.32
C CYS A 91 -19.55 -9.12 7.42
N SER A 92 -19.10 -8.09 8.14
CA SER A 92 -19.87 -7.46 9.22
C SER A 92 -21.10 -6.70 8.69
N LYS A 93 -20.98 -6.02 7.55
CA LYS A 93 -22.11 -5.36 6.87
C LYS A 93 -23.19 -6.36 6.47
N LYS A 94 -22.81 -7.54 5.95
CA LYS A 94 -23.78 -8.58 5.55
C LYS A 94 -24.53 -9.17 6.76
N LYS A 95 -23.87 -9.31 7.92
CA LYS A 95 -24.49 -9.81 9.16
C LYS A 95 -25.55 -8.85 9.74
N LYS A 96 -25.45 -7.55 9.45
CA LYS A 96 -26.46 -6.54 9.86
C LYS A 96 -27.67 -6.44 8.92
N SER A 97 -27.62 -7.10 7.75
CA SER A 97 -28.68 -7.05 6.73
C SER A 97 -29.63 -8.26 6.78
N ILE A 98 -29.41 -9.19 7.71
CA ILE A 98 -30.27 -10.34 8.04
C ILE A 98 -30.89 -10.03 9.40
#